data_AF-A0A378U6Y1-F1
#
_entry.id   AF-A0A378U6Y1-F1
#
_cell.length_a   1.000
_cell.length_b   1.000
_cell.length_c   1.000
_cell.angle_alpha   90.00
_cell.angle_beta   90.00
_cell.angle_gamma   90.00
#
_symmetry.space_group_name_H-M   'P 1'
#
loop_
_entity.id
_entity.type
_entity.pdbx_description
1 polymer ?
#
loop_
_entity_poly.entity_id
_entity_poly.type
_entity_poly.pdbx_seq_one_letter_code
_entity_poly.pdbx_strand_id
1 'polypeptide(L)' 'MVGQRVDRLDLPVDTALVTIVRGNKVRFPKSDDVLEAGDELLFTANRTSENSLLAAIHGGEFLREVVSEES' A
#
# COMPACT_ATOMS: atom_id res chain seq x y z
N MET A 1 10.53 -2.87 -3.23
CA MET A 1 10.46 -2.41 -1.82
C MET A 1 10.95 -3.45 -0.80
N VAL A 2 11.40 -4.64 -1.21
CA VAL A 2 11.89 -5.67 -0.26
C VAL A 2 13.08 -5.13 0.56
N GLY A 3 13.06 -5.40 1.87
CA GLY A 3 14.07 -4.96 2.84
C GLY A 3 13.90 -3.52 3.34
N GLN A 4 12.91 -2.79 2.84
CA GLN A 4 12.60 -1.43 3.29
C GLN A 4 11.69 -1.46 4.52
N ARG A 5 11.93 -0.57 5.48
CA ARG A 5 11.01 -0.35 6.60
C ARG A 5 9.81 0.47 6.15
N VAL A 6 8.66 0.21 6.76
CA VAL A 6 7.42 0.96 6.48
C VAL A 6 7.60 2.47 6.70
N ASP A 7 8.29 2.89 7.76
CA ASP A 7 8.56 4.30 8.05
C ASP A 7 9.49 5.00 7.05
N ARG A 8 10.12 4.25 6.15
CA ARG A 8 11.00 4.77 5.08
C ARG A 8 10.33 4.76 3.72
N LEU A 9 9.06 4.41 3.62
CA LEU A 9 8.33 4.50 2.37
C LEU A 9 8.10 5.98 2.04
N ASP A 10 8.60 6.40 0.87
CA ASP A 10 8.37 7.75 0.36
C ASP A 10 7.00 7.78 -0.33
N LEU A 11 5.97 7.96 0.50
CA LEU A 11 4.59 7.95 0.07
C LEU A 11 4.11 9.38 -0.24
N PRO A 12 3.38 9.59 -1.35
CA PRO A 12 2.78 10.88 -1.64
C PRO A 12 1.84 11.34 -0.51
N VAL A 13 1.58 12.65 -0.46
CA VAL A 13 0.58 13.21 0.45
C VAL A 13 -0.78 12.52 0.25
N ASP A 14 -1.51 12.36 1.36
CA ASP A 14 -2.81 11.69 1.40
C ASP A 14 -2.80 10.24 0.86
N THR A 15 -1.69 9.54 1.09
CA THR A 15 -1.59 8.10 0.84
C THR A 15 -1.15 7.36 2.10
N ALA A 16 -1.64 6.14 2.27
CA ALA A 16 -1.28 5.31 3.41
C ALA A 16 -1.20 3.82 3.02
N LEU A 17 -0.19 3.14 3.55
CA LEU A 17 -0.18 1.68 3.61
C LEU A 17 -1.14 1.25 4.73
N VAL A 18 -2.16 0.48 4.40
CA VAL A 18 -3.19 0.06 5.36
C VAL A 18 -3.07 -1.41 5.75
N THR A 19 -2.52 -2.23 4.85
CA THR A 19 -2.45 -3.68 5.06
C THR A 19 -1.22 -4.29 4.39
N ILE A 20 -0.60 -5.25 5.08
CA ILE A 20 0.41 -6.16 4.54
C ILE A 20 -0.14 -7.58 4.63
N VAL A 21 -0.22 -8.29 3.50
CA VAL A 21 -0.58 -9.71 3.46
C VAL A 21 0.68 -10.52 3.13
N ARG A 22 1.00 -11.49 3.99
CA ARG A 22 2.15 -12.38 3.84
C ARG A 22 1.69 -13.83 3.86
N GLY A 23 1.66 -14.47 2.69
CA GLY A 23 1.00 -15.77 2.52
C GLY A 23 -0.48 -15.65 2.87
N ASN A 24 -0.94 -16.39 3.90
CA ASN A 24 -2.34 -16.40 4.32
C ASN A 24 -2.62 -15.55 5.58
N LYS A 25 -1.71 -14.63 5.94
CA LYS A 25 -1.85 -13.80 7.14
C LYS A 25 -1.94 -12.32 6.78
N VAL A 26 -2.96 -11.66 7.30
CA VAL A 26 -3.16 -10.21 7.22
C VAL A 26 -2.52 -9.56 8.44
N ARG A 27 -1.78 -8.47 8.22
CA ARG A 27 -1.14 -7.67 9.27
C ARG A 27 -1.40 -6.19 9.03
N PHE A 28 -1.67 -5.46 10.11
CA PHE A 28 -1.61 -4.01 10.09
C PHE A 28 -0.14 -3.56 10.09
N PRO A 29 0.23 -2.63 9.20
CA PRO A 29 1.61 -2.15 9.09
C PRO A 29 2.00 -1.36 10.33
N LYS A 30 3.17 -1.68 10.88
CA LYS A 30 3.84 -0.89 11.91
C LYS A 30 5.03 -0.15 11.31
N SER A 31 5.39 0.98 11.89
CA SER A 31 6.52 1.80 11.42
C SER A 31 7.84 1.03 11.30
N ASP A 32 8.08 0.07 12.21
CA ASP A 32 9.29 -0.74 12.26
C ASP A 32 9.22 -2.05 11.47
N ASP A 33 8.07 -2.39 10.88
CA ASP A 33 7.95 -3.57 10.03
C ASP A 33 8.86 -3.43 8.80
N VAL A 34 9.55 -4.51 8.47
CA VAL A 34 10.37 -4.64 7.27
C VAL A 34 9.58 -5.41 6.22
N LEU A 35 9.50 -4.83 5.02
CA LEU A 35 8.84 -5.45 3.87
C LEU A 35 9.67 -6.63 3.36
N GLU A 36 9.00 -7.76 3.13
CA GLU A 36 9.62 -8.99 2.67
C GLU A 36 9.18 -9.33 1.25
N ALA A 37 9.94 -10.21 0.60
CA ALA A 37 9.55 -10.74 -0.70
C ALA A 37 8.27 -11.57 -0.55
N GLY A 38 7.30 -11.34 -1.44
CA GLY A 38 5.98 -11.98 -1.36
C GLY A 38 4.99 -11.27 -0.45
N ASP A 39 5.35 -10.11 0.12
CA ASP A 39 4.36 -9.23 0.73
C ASP A 39 3.47 -8.60 -0.34
N GLU A 40 2.17 -8.77 -0.18
CA GLU A 40 1.15 -8.02 -0.91
C GLU A 40 0.75 -6.81 -0.08
N LEU A 41 0.83 -5.62 -0.68
CA LEU A 41 0.66 -4.35 0.01
C LEU A 41 -0.60 -3.67 -0.47
N LEU A 42 -1.46 -3.28 0.47
CA LEU A 42 -2.68 -2.53 0.18
C LEU A 42 -2.51 -1.09 0.61
N PHE A 43 -2.70 -0.18 -0.34
CA PHE A 43 -2.59 1.25 -0.13
C PHE A 43 -3.94 1.93 -0.37
N THR A 44 -4.16 3.03 0.34
CA THR A 44 -5.22 3.99 0.04
C THR A 44 -4.57 5.29 -0.45
N ALA A 45 -5.21 5.94 -1.41
CA ALA A 45 -4.83 7.24 -1.93
C ALA A 45 -6.09 8.01 -2.34
N ASN A 46 -6.05 9.34 -2.24
CA ASN A 46 -7.05 10.16 -2.92
C ASN A 46 -6.86 10.10 -4.45
N ARG A 47 -7.87 10.55 -5.20
CA ARG A 47 -7.88 10.47 -6.68
C ARG A 47 -6.71 11.23 -7.33
N THR A 48 -6.21 12.28 -6.71
CA THR A 48 -5.10 13.10 -7.24
C THR A 48 -3.73 12.46 -7.01
N SER A 49 -3.58 11.66 -5.96
CA SER A 49 -2.32 11.03 -5.57
C SER A 49 -2.14 9.63 -6.16
N GLU A 50 -3.17 9.04 -6.77
CA GLU A 50 -3.14 7.68 -7.36
C GLU A 50 -1.98 7.49 -8.34
N ASN A 51 -1.80 8.39 -9.30
CA ASN A 51 -0.70 8.29 -10.27
C ASN A 51 0.68 8.42 -9.60
N SER A 52 0.81 9.30 -8.61
CA SER A 52 2.05 9.49 -7.87
C SER A 52 2.38 8.28 -7.00
N LEU A 53 1.36 7.62 -6.44
CA LEU A 53 1.51 6.39 -5.67
C LEU A 53 2.01 5.24 -6.54
N LEU A 54 1.45 5.09 -7.75
CA LEU A 54 1.92 4.11 -8.73
C LEU A 54 3.35 4.37 -9.17
N ALA A 55 3.76 5.63 -9.32
CA ALA A 55 5.14 5.97 -9.64
C ALA A 55 6.10 5.61 -8.48
N ALA A 56 5.68 5.82 -7.23
CA ALA A 56 6.44 5.47 -6.04
C ALA A 56 6.57 3.95 -5.84
N ILE A 57 5.58 3.18 -6.30
CA ILE A 57 5.55 1.72 -6.21
C ILE A 57 5.90 1.09 -7.56
N HIS A 58 7.14 0.63 -7.72
CA HIS A 58 7.54 -0.13 -8.91
C HIS A 58 6.74 -1.45 -9.04
N GLY A 59 5.65 -1.44 -9.82
CA GLY A 59 4.94 -2.64 -10.28
C GLY A 59 3.65 -3.03 -9.52
N GLY A 60 2.93 -2.07 -8.92
CA GLY A 60 1.64 -2.34 -8.29
C GLY A 60 0.47 -2.46 -9.29
N GLU A 61 -0.50 -3.33 -9.00
CA GLU A 61 -1.80 -3.42 -9.69
C GLU A 61 -2.89 -2.79 -8.81
N PHE A 62 -3.79 -1.98 -9.40
CA PHE A 62 -4.84 -1.30 -8.66
C PHE A 62 -6.09 -2.17 -8.56
N LEU A 63 -6.43 -2.62 -7.35
CA LEU A 63 -7.72 -3.27 -7.09
C LEU A 63 -8.79 -2.18 -6.83
N ARG A 64 -9.51 -1.74 -7.87
CA ARG A 64 -10.74 -0.96 -7.69
C ARG A 64 -11.83 -1.91 -7.20
N GLU A 65 -11.96 -2.08 -5.90
CA GLU A 65 -13.24 -2.53 -5.34
C GLU A 65 -14.23 -1.37 -5.48
N VAL A 66 -15.36 -1.63 -6.13
CA VAL A 66 -16.48 -0.68 -6.19
C VAL A 66 -16.96 -0.51 -4.76
N VAL A 67 -16.54 0.57 -4.10
CA VAL A 67 -17.30 1.07 -2.97
C VAL A 67 -18.62 1.51 -3.58
N SER A 68 -19.62 0.63 -3.49
CA SER A 68 -21.00 1.02 -3.75
C SER A 68 -21.28 2.20 -2.82
N GLU A 69 -21.37 3.38 -3.41
CA GLU A 69 -22.04 4.51 -2.80
C GLU A 69 -23.51 4.10 -2.67
N GLU A 70 -23.83 3.39 -1.59
CA GLU A 70 -25.21 3.19 -1.15
C GLU A 70 -25.74 4.56 -0.72
N SER A 71 -26.45 5.25 -1.64
CA SER A 71 -27.64 6.07 -1.40
C SER A 71 -28.32 6.46 -2.70
#